data_AF-A0A7X3R8L7-F1
#
_entry.id   AF-A0A7X3R8L7-F1
#
_cell.length_a   1.000
_cell.length_b   1.000
_cell.length_c   1.000
_cell.angle_alpha   90.00
_cell.angle_beta   90.00
_cell.angle_gamma   90.00
#
_symmetry.space_group_name_H-M   'P 1'
#
loop_
_entity.id
_entity.type
_entity.pdbx_description
1 polymer ?
#
loop_
_entity_poly.entity_id
_entity_poly.type
_entity_poly.pdbx_seq_one_letter_code
_entity_poly.pdbx_strand_id
1 'polypeptide(L)' 'MTDDNRIEQMEARIREANDLAAAFARDPHRPVYHFTPPAAWMNDINGALFWKGRYHIFYQYNPHGAYWHLIQWGHASST' A
#
# COMPACT_ATOMS: atom_id res chain seq x y z
N MET A 1 19.61 -0.51 -21.23
CA MET A 1 19.01 0.19 -20.08
C MET A 1 20.00 0.05 -18.93
N THR A 2 20.56 1.16 -18.47
CA THR A 2 21.55 1.21 -17.38
C THR A 2 20.84 1.13 -16.02
N ASP A 3 21.55 0.74 -14.96
CA ASP A 3 20.95 0.61 -13.63
C ASP A 3 20.45 1.95 -13.06
N ASP A 4 21.07 3.07 -13.42
CA ASP A 4 20.63 4.42 -13.02
C ASP A 4 19.19 4.72 -13.47
N ASN A 5 18.82 4.27 -14.67
CA ASN A 5 17.46 4.46 -15.21
C ASN A 5 16.42 3.67 -14.39
N ARG A 6 16.79 2.53 -13.80
CA ARG A 6 15.88 1.74 -12.95
C ARG A 6 15.66 2.42 -11.60
N ILE A 7 16.71 3.02 -11.03
CA ILE A 7 16.62 3.75 -9.77
C ILE A 7 15.70 4.96 -9.94
N GLU A 8 15.92 5.77 -10.96
CA GLU A 8 15.09 6.94 -11.24
C GLU A 8 13.60 6.60 -11.44
N GLN A 9 13.32 5.52 -12.17
CA GLN A 9 11.95 5.01 -12.36
C GLN A 9 11.32 4.55 -11.04
N MET A 10 12.08 3.84 -10.20
CA MET A 10 11.61 3.38 -8.89
C MET A 10 11.28 4.57 -7.97
N GLU A 11 12.16 5.56 -7.93
CA GLU A 11 11.92 6.77 -7.14
C GLU A 11 10.69 7.55 -7.62
N ALA A 12 10.47 7.62 -8.94
CA ALA A 12 9.29 8.25 -9.50
C ALA A 12 8.00 7.54 -9.05
N ARG A 13 8.00 6.20 -9.06
CA ARG A 13 6.91 5.37 -8.56
C ARG A 13 6.64 5.56 -7.07
N ILE A 14 7.69 5.70 -6.26
CA ILE A 14 7.57 5.98 -4.82
C ILE A 14 6.93 7.36 -4.61
N ARG A 15 7.36 8.38 -5.36
CA ARG A 15 6.79 9.73 -5.29
C ARG A 15 5.30 9.73 -5.64
N GLU A 16 4.94 9.12 -6.76
CA GLU A 16 3.55 8.98 -7.20
C GLU A 16 2.66 8.31 -6.14
N ALA A 17 3.13 7.20 -5.54
CA ALA A 17 2.40 6.50 -4.49
C ALA A 17 2.16 7.38 -3.25
N ASN A 18 3.16 8.18 -2.86
CA ASN A 18 3.04 9.10 -1.73
C ASN A 18 2.07 10.26 -2.03
N ASP A 19 2.10 10.80 -3.24
CA ASP A 19 1.19 11.87 -3.66
C ASP A 19 -0.27 11.39 -3.66
N LEU A 20 -0.51 10.17 -4.14
CA LEU A 20 -1.82 9.52 -4.05
C LEU A 20 -2.25 9.34 -2.59
N ALA A 21 -1.37 8.84 -1.72
CA ALA A 21 -1.69 8.67 -0.30
C ALA A 21 -2.09 10.00 0.37
N ALA A 22 -1.39 11.08 0.05
CA ALA A 22 -1.70 12.42 0.54
C ALA A 22 -3.06 12.93 0.01
N ALA A 23 -3.40 12.66 -1.25
CA ALA A 23 -4.69 13.01 -1.81
C ALA A 23 -5.84 12.25 -1.13
N PHE A 24 -5.70 10.93 -0.95
CA PHE A 24 -6.71 10.07 -0.30
C PHE A 24 -6.84 10.28 1.21
N ALA A 25 -5.87 10.93 1.87
CA ALA A 25 -6.00 11.29 3.28
C ALA A 25 -7.16 12.26 3.56
N ARG A 26 -7.64 12.97 2.53
CA ARG A 26 -8.75 13.93 2.63
C ARG A 26 -10.07 13.41 2.07
N ASP A 27 -10.13 12.14 1.66
CA ASP A 27 -11.34 11.55 1.10
C ASP A 27 -12.43 11.38 2.18
N PRO A 28 -13.58 12.07 2.08
CA PRO A 28 -14.66 12.00 3.06
C PRO A 28 -15.33 10.62 3.14
N HIS A 29 -15.14 9.76 2.14
CA HIS A 29 -15.68 8.40 2.10
C HIS A 29 -14.70 7.36 2.64
N ARG A 30 -13.46 7.74 2.98
CA ARG A 30 -12.46 6.79 3.47
C ARG A 30 -12.83 6.30 4.88
N PRO A 31 -12.92 4.98 5.12
CA PRO A 31 -13.16 4.44 6.45
C PRO A 31 -12.13 4.91 7.47
N VAL A 32 -12.59 5.39 8.62
CA VAL A 32 -11.72 5.91 9.70
C VAL A 32 -11.45 4.91 10.83
N TYR A 33 -12.21 3.81 10.88
CA TYR A 33 -12.08 2.77 11.93
C TYR A 33 -11.68 1.40 11.40
N HIS A 34 -11.85 1.14 10.11
CA HIS A 34 -11.41 -0.11 9.48
C HIS A 34 -10.01 0.06 8.90
N PHE A 35 -9.25 -1.03 8.85
CA PHE A 35 -7.98 -1.02 8.14
C PHE A 35 -8.20 -0.69 6.66
N THR A 36 -7.43 0.27 6.14
CA THR A 36 -7.41 0.65 4.72
C THR A 36 -5.94 0.80 4.29
N PRO A 37 -5.62 0.63 2.99
CA PRO A 37 -4.26 0.82 2.55
C PRO A 37 -3.94 2.33 2.60
N PRO A 38 -2.65 2.75 2.56
CA PRO A 38 -2.30 4.17 2.53
C PRO A 38 -2.98 4.95 1.40
N ALA A 39 -3.16 4.33 0.23
CA ALA A 39 -3.84 4.89 -0.94
C ALA A 39 -4.37 3.76 -1.85
N ALA A 40 -5.07 4.12 -2.94
CA ALA A 40 -5.26 3.26 -4.11
C ALA A 40 -5.94 1.89 -3.85
N TRP A 41 -5.48 0.81 -4.51
CA TRP A 41 -6.18 -0.48 -4.57
C TRP A 41 -5.64 -1.46 -3.54
N MET A 42 -6.53 -2.03 -2.72
CA MET A 42 -6.26 -3.27 -1.98
C MET A 42 -7.39 -4.28 -2.15
N ASN A 43 -7.08 -5.55 -1.94
CA ASN A 43 -8.07 -6.62 -1.86
C ASN A 43 -7.70 -7.63 -0.77
N ASP A 44 -7.43 -8.88 -1.15
CA ASP A 44 -7.38 -10.04 -0.27
C ASP A 44 -6.40 -9.83 0.91
N ILE A 45 -6.85 -10.17 2.12
CA ILE A 45 -5.97 -10.30 3.27
C ILE A 45 -5.12 -11.56 3.10
N ASN A 46 -3.81 -11.44 3.34
CA ASN A 46 -2.85 -12.52 3.34
C ASN A 46 -2.14 -12.60 4.70
N GLY A 47 -1.67 -13.79 5.08
CA GLY A 47 -0.76 -13.95 6.21
C GLY A 47 -1.24 -13.36 7.54
N ALA A 48 -2.54 -13.44 7.84
CA ALA A 48 -3.07 -12.99 9.13
C ALA A 48 -2.54 -13.89 10.26
N LEU A 49 -1.70 -13.35 11.14
CA LEU A 49 -1.04 -14.13 12.19
C LEU A 49 -0.69 -13.27 13.41
N PHE A 50 -0.57 -13.91 14.57
CA PHE A 50 -0.03 -13.29 15.78
C PHE A 50 1.42 -13.75 15.98
N TRP A 51 2.36 -12.80 16.05
CA TRP A 51 3.78 -13.10 16.21
C TRP A 51 4.48 -12.01 17.01
N LYS A 52 5.36 -12.42 17.93
CA LYS A 52 6.13 -11.52 18.81
C LYS A 52 5.29 -10.41 19.47
N GLY A 53 4.10 -10.78 19.99
CA GLY A 53 3.24 -9.87 20.74
C GLY A 53 2.42 -8.90 19.89
N ARG A 54 2.29 -9.14 18.57
CA ARG A 54 1.55 -8.27 17.65
C ARG A 54 0.70 -9.09 16.69
N TYR A 55 -0.46 -8.54 16.33
CA TYR A 55 -1.23 -8.99 15.18
C TYR A 55 -0.60 -8.43 13.92
N HIS A 56 -0.40 -9.28 12.92
CA HIS A 56 0.09 -8.92 11.59
C HIS A 56 -0.95 -9.28 10.56
N ILE A 57 -1.19 -8.36 9.63
CA ILE A 57 -1.93 -8.62 8.40
C ILE A 57 -1.06 -8.20 7.22
N PHE A 58 -1.08 -9.02 6.18
CA PHE A 58 -0.63 -8.64 4.85
C PHE A 58 -1.86 -8.50 3.96
N TYR A 59 -1.72 -7.82 2.84
CA TYR A 59 -2.83 -7.64 1.90
C TYR A 59 -2.30 -7.42 0.49
N GLN A 60 -3.04 -7.91 -0.50
CA GLN A 60 -2.77 -7.57 -1.90
C GLN A 60 -2.96 -6.07 -2.10
N TYR A 61 -1.95 -5.43 -2.68
CA TYR A 61 -1.87 -3.97 -2.75
C TYR A 61 -1.30 -3.50 -4.08
N ASN A 62 -1.92 -2.48 -4.68
CA ASN A 62 -1.36 -1.70 -5.78
C ASN A 62 -1.42 -0.20 -5.41
N PRO A 63 -0.26 0.46 -5.18
CA PRO A 63 -0.21 1.86 -4.78
C PRO A 63 -0.40 2.83 -5.96
N HIS A 64 -0.34 2.35 -7.20
CA HIS A 64 -0.31 3.19 -8.40
C HIS A 64 -1.69 3.48 -9.00
N GLY A 65 -2.75 2.97 -8.39
CA GLY A 65 -4.11 3.33 -8.80
C GLY A 65 -5.18 2.36 -8.34
N ALA A 66 -6.44 2.74 -8.59
CA ALA A 66 -7.63 1.99 -8.19
C ALA A 66 -7.95 0.84 -9.18
N TYR A 67 -6.95 0.02 -9.52
CA TYR A 67 -7.11 -1.11 -10.44
C TYR A 67 -6.16 -2.25 -10.07
N TRP A 68 -6.53 -3.46 -10.50
CA TRP A 68 -5.72 -4.65 -10.31
C TRP A 68 -4.54 -4.65 -11.30
N HIS A 69 -3.31 -4.47 -10.80
CA HIS A 69 -2.05 -4.61 -11.55
C HIS A 69 -0.86 -4.55 -10.58
N LEU A 70 0.29 -5.13 -10.93
CA LEU A 70 1.54 -5.07 -10.14
C LEU A 70 1.31 -5.31 -8.64
N ILE A 71 0.56 -6.36 -8.32
CA ILE A 71 0.16 -6.66 -6.94
C ILE A 71 1.40 -6.98 -6.10
N GLN A 72 1.55 -6.22 -5.03
CA GLN A 72 2.53 -6.44 -3.97
C GLN A 72 1.82 -6.76 -2.66
N TRP A 73 2.58 -7.21 -1.67
CA TRP A 73 2.07 -7.38 -0.31
C TRP A 73 2.33 -6.12 0.50
N GLY A 74 1.25 -5.41 0.84
CA GLY A 74 1.27 -4.43 1.91
C GLY A 74 1.32 -5.13 3.27
N HIS A 75 1.78 -4.43 4.30
CA HIS A 75 1.88 -4.95 5.67
C HIS A 75 1.37 -3.92 6.68
N ALA A 76 0.64 -4.39 7.68
CA ALA A 76 0.28 -3.61 8.86
C ALA A 76 0.32 -4.48 10.12
N SER A 77 0.50 -3.85 11.27
CA SER A 77 0.48 -4.55 12.55
C SER A 77 -0.08 -3.71 13.68
N SER A 78 -0.73 -4.37 14.65
CA SER A 78 -1.29 -3.76 15.86
C SER A 78 -0.91 -4.56 17.12
N THR A 79 -0.88 -3.88 18.26
CA THR A 79 -0.81 -4.48 19.61
C THR A 79 -2.19 -4.56 20.23
#